data_AF-A0A351CE66-F1
#
_entry.id   AF-A0A351CE66-F1
#
_cell.length_a   1.000
_cell.length_b   1.000
_cell.length_c   1.000
_cell.angle_alpha   90.00
_cell.angle_beta   90.00
_cell.angle_gamma   90.00
#
_symmetry.space_group_name_H-M   'P 1'
#
loop_
_entity.id
_entity.type
_entity.pdbx_description
1 polymer ?
#
loop_
_entity_poly.entity_id
_entity_poly.type
_entity_poly.pdbx_seq_one_letter_code
_entity_poly.pdbx_strand_id
1 'polypeptide(L)'
;MSDINEITGEVGNFKVTLNKGARYIDMDKCTACGDCTQVCPVSLESLYDECLIDRKAVYKPYAQAVPGAYTIDKRDQSPCTNACPNAVNAHGYVAMISQGKYQEAL
;
A
#
# COMPACT_ATOMS: atom_id res chain seq x y z
N MET A 1 3.51 -7.50 4.86
CA MET A 1 3.85 -8.29 6.07
C MET A 1 4.83 -9.37 5.66
N SER A 2 5.64 -9.88 6.58
CA SER A 2 6.53 -11.01 6.27
C SER A 2 5.96 -12.26 6.91
N ASP A 3 5.59 -13.22 6.10
CA ASP A 3 4.89 -14.42 6.51
C ASP A 3 5.79 -15.63 6.32
N ILE A 4 5.67 -16.64 7.19
CA ILE A 4 6.44 -17.86 7.06
C ILE A 4 5.77 -18.72 6.00
N ASN A 5 6.52 -19.04 4.94
CA ASN A 5 6.03 -19.91 3.88
C ASN A 5 6.31 -21.39 4.19
N GLU A 6 7.51 -21.68 4.69
CA GLU A 6 7.93 -23.06 4.95
C GLU A 6 8.99 -23.10 6.04
N ILE A 7 8.94 -24.14 6.90
CA ILE A 7 9.98 -24.47 7.86
C ILE A 7 10.40 -25.90 7.59
N THR A 8 11.67 -26.10 7.28
CA THR A 8 12.27 -27.43 7.07
C THR A 8 13.46 -27.62 8.00
N GLY A 9 13.81 -28.87 8.29
CA GLY A 9 14.99 -29.23 9.09
C GLY A 9 14.65 -29.88 10.42
N GLU A 10 15.67 -29.95 11.28
CA GLU A 10 15.66 -30.67 12.55
C GLU A 10 16.12 -29.78 13.69
N VAL A 11 15.99 -30.27 14.93
CA VAL A 11 16.29 -29.50 16.14
C VAL A 11 17.75 -29.00 16.10
N GLY A 12 17.91 -27.68 16.02
CA GLY A 12 19.21 -27.01 15.93
C GLY A 12 19.60 -26.55 14.52
N ASN A 13 18.97 -27.08 13.46
CA ASN A 13 19.22 -26.72 12.06
C ASN A 13 17.89 -26.54 11.31
N PHE A 14 17.21 -25.42 11.57
CA PHE A 14 16.00 -25.04 10.83
C PHE A 14 16.34 -24.12 9.66
N LYS A 15 15.77 -24.43 8.50
CA LYS A 15 15.73 -23.57 7.33
C LYS A 15 14.31 -23.05 7.15
N VAL A 16 14.15 -21.74 7.30
CA VAL A 16 12.87 -21.05 7.18
C VAL A 16 12.84 -20.25 5.89
N THR A 17 11.83 -20.49 5.06
CA THR A 17 11.52 -19.68 3.89
C THR A 17 10.49 -18.63 4.29
N LEU A 18 10.86 -17.35 4.17
CA LEU A 18 9.99 -16.21 4.49
C LEU A 18 9.48 -15.58 3.21
N ASN A 19 8.17 -15.31 3.14
CA ASN A 19 7.58 -14.46 2.13
C ASN A 19 7.53 -13.03 2.66
N LYS A 20 8.37 -12.15 2.10
CA LYS A 20 8.35 -10.73 2.43
C LYS A 20 7.35 -10.01 1.52
N GLY A 21 6.15 -9.75 2.02
CA GLY A 21 5.13 -8.99 1.32
C GLY A 21 5.64 -7.60 0.90
N ALA A 22 5.40 -7.27 -0.37
CA ALA A 22 5.86 -6.02 -0.96
C ALA A 22 5.22 -4.81 -0.27
N ARG A 23 6.04 -3.86 0.17
CA ARG A 23 5.57 -2.58 0.73
C ARG A 23 5.23 -1.54 -0.34
N TYR A 24 5.63 -1.81 -1.58
CA TYR A 24 5.57 -0.90 -2.74
C TYR A 24 6.24 0.46 -2.52
N ILE A 25 7.05 0.60 -1.47
CA ILE A 25 7.86 1.77 -1.15
C ILE A 25 9.27 1.27 -0.88
N ASP A 26 10.24 1.97 -1.45
CA ASP A 26 11.66 1.75 -1.20
C ASP A 26 11.99 2.21 0.22
N MET A 27 12.33 1.24 1.08
CA MET A 27 12.57 1.48 2.51
C MET A 27 13.80 2.36 2.75
N ASP A 28 14.80 2.28 1.88
CA ASP A 28 16.06 3.02 2.04
C ASP A 28 15.90 4.50 1.66
N LYS A 29 14.88 4.82 0.86
CA LYS A 29 14.55 6.19 0.43
C LYS A 29 13.40 6.81 1.23
N CYS A 30 12.66 6.03 2.00
CA CYS A 30 11.50 6.52 2.74
C CYS A 30 11.93 7.31 3.98
N THR A 31 11.62 8.62 3.99
CA THR A 31 11.91 9.52 5.12
C THR A 31 10.78 9.60 6.16
N ALA A 32 9.68 8.87 5.94
CA ALA A 32 8.49 8.92 6.78
C ALA A 32 7.86 10.32 6.95
N CYS A 33 7.98 11.21 5.95
CA CYS A 33 7.42 12.57 5.98
C CYS A 33 5.89 12.64 6.02
N GLY A 34 5.20 11.69 5.37
CA GLY A 34 3.73 11.65 5.34
C GLY A 34 3.06 12.40 4.19
N ASP A 35 3.80 13.09 3.32
CA ASP A 35 3.21 13.83 2.18
C ASP A 35 2.37 12.93 1.26
N CYS A 36 2.81 11.68 1.10
CA CYS A 36 2.11 10.67 0.31
C CYS A 36 0.68 10.36 0.80
N THR A 37 0.38 10.50 2.10
CA THR A 37 -0.97 10.26 2.61
C THR A 37 -1.89 11.45 2.37
N GLN A 38 -1.36 12.67 2.30
CA GLN A 38 -2.14 13.88 2.04
C GLN A 38 -2.69 13.92 0.61
N VAL A 39 -1.90 13.45 -0.35
CA VAL A 39 -2.28 13.46 -1.78
C VAL A 39 -3.07 12.23 -2.20
N CYS A 40 -3.10 11.17 -1.39
CA CYS A 40 -3.72 9.91 -1.77
C CYS A 40 -5.25 10.05 -1.90
N PRO A 41 -5.83 9.82 -3.09
CA PRO A 41 -7.25 9.97 -3.29
C PRO A 41 -8.07 8.77 -2.75
N VAL A 42 -7.41 7.66 -2.44
CA VAL A 42 -8.07 6.43 -2.01
C VAL A 42 -8.14 6.36 -0.49
N SER A 43 -9.36 6.28 0.03
CA SER A 43 -9.64 6.01 1.45
C SER A 43 -10.07 4.54 1.62
N LEU A 44 -9.59 3.90 2.68
CA LEU A 44 -9.85 2.51 3.06
C LEU A 44 -10.01 2.43 4.58
N GLU A 45 -10.72 1.44 5.08
CA GLU A 45 -10.86 1.24 6.52
C GLU A 45 -9.52 0.89 7.19
N SER A 46 -9.30 1.43 8.39
CA SER A 46 -8.11 1.14 9.18
C SER A 46 -8.30 -0.16 9.98
N LEU A 47 -7.54 -1.20 9.62
CA LEU A 47 -7.52 -2.46 10.37
C LEU A 47 -6.91 -2.31 11.77
N TYR A 48 -6.05 -1.30 11.98
CA TYR A 48 -5.46 -1.03 13.30
C TYR A 48 -6.49 -0.45 14.26
N ASP A 49 -7.40 0.38 13.75
CA ASP A 49 -8.46 1.04 14.52
C ASP A 49 -9.79 0.26 14.46
N GLU A 50 -9.74 -1.05 14.20
CA GLU A 50 -10.93 -1.93 14.10
C GLU A 50 -12.02 -1.42 13.15
N CYS A 51 -11.62 -0.85 12.01
CA CYS A 51 -12.51 -0.24 11.00
C CYS A 51 -13.37 0.93 11.53
N LEU A 52 -13.00 1.54 12.66
CA LEU A 52 -13.72 2.71 13.21
C LEU A 52 -13.36 4.02 12.48
N ILE A 53 -12.21 4.05 11.81
CA ILE A 53 -11.68 5.23 11.14
C ILE A 53 -11.16 4.84 9.75
N ASP A 54 -11.38 5.74 8.78
CA ASP A 54 -10.79 5.64 7.46
C ASP A 54 -9.32 6.08 7.47
N ARG A 55 -8.47 5.26 6.86
CA ARG A 55 -7.09 5.58 6.51
C ARG A 55 -6.95 5.76 5.00
N LYS A 56 -5.78 6.20 4.56
CA LYS A 56 -5.43 6.25 3.14
C LYS A 56 -4.87 4.92 2.66
N ALA A 57 -4.89 4.68 1.35
CA ALA A 57 -4.27 3.48 0.76
C ALA A 57 -2.75 3.45 1.01
N VAL A 58 -2.09 4.60 0.96
CA VAL A 58 -0.74 4.77 1.51
C VAL A 58 -0.86 5.11 2.98
N TYR A 59 -0.25 4.31 3.85
CA TYR A 59 -0.44 4.45 5.29
C TYR A 59 0.78 4.00 6.09
N LYS A 60 0.79 4.44 7.35
CA LYS A 60 1.61 3.91 8.43
C LYS A 60 0.64 3.43 9.51
N PRO A 61 0.77 2.21 10.07
CA PRO A 61 -0.24 1.64 10.98
C PRO A 61 -0.57 2.54 12.18
N TYR A 62 0.44 3.20 12.76
CA TYR A 62 0.30 4.18 13.83
C TYR A 62 1.51 5.11 13.84
N ALA A 63 1.45 6.24 14.56
CA ALA A 63 2.47 7.29 14.48
C ALA A 63 3.89 6.81 14.85
N GLN A 64 4.01 5.94 15.84
CA GLN A 64 5.28 5.39 16.35
C GLN A 64 5.63 4.01 15.76
N ALA A 65 5.05 3.62 14.61
CA ALA A 65 5.31 2.31 14.01
C ALA A 65 6.80 2.09 13.73
N VAL A 66 7.29 0.88 14.03
CA VAL A 66 8.66 0.46 13.72
C VAL A 66 8.60 -0.78 12.82
N PRO A 67 9.21 -0.77 11.62
CA PRO A 67 9.89 0.36 10.96
C PRO A 67 8.95 1.52 10.63
N GLY A 68 9.43 2.77 10.76
CA GLY A 68 8.64 4.00 10.56
C GLY A 68 8.25 4.30 9.11
N ALA A 69 8.60 3.44 8.16
CA ALA A 69 8.29 3.64 6.76
C ALA A 69 6.82 3.39 6.44
N TYR A 70 6.34 4.12 5.44
CA TYR A 70 5.00 3.95 4.90
C TYR A 70 4.89 2.67 4.06
N THR A 71 3.66 2.25 3.81
CA THR A 71 3.34 1.10 2.95
C THR A 71 2.09 1.41 2.14
N ILE A 72 2.05 0.89 0.91
CA ILE A 72 0.87 1.02 0.04
C ILE A 72 0.08 -0.28 0.12
N ASP A 73 -1.19 -0.18 0.48
CA ASP A 73 -2.15 -1.27 0.34
C ASP A 73 -2.59 -1.36 -1.11
N LYS A 74 -1.94 -2.26 -1.86
CA LYS A 74 -2.29 -2.53 -3.26
C LYS A 74 -3.16 -3.78 -3.30
N ARG A 75 -4.46 -3.56 -3.54
CA ARG A 75 -5.40 -4.64 -3.90
C ARG A 75 -5.18 -4.99 -5.37
N ASP A 76 -6.20 -4.82 -6.20
CA ASP A 76 -6.15 -5.13 -7.62
C ASP A 76 -6.00 -3.87 -8.50
N GLN A 77 -5.60 -4.06 -9.75
CA GLN A 77 -5.64 -3.00 -10.75
C GLN A 77 -7.07 -2.75 -11.21
N SER A 78 -7.38 -1.50 -11.55
CA SER A 78 -8.72 -1.17 -12.01
C SER A 78 -9.06 -1.92 -13.31
N PRO A 79 -10.31 -2.39 -13.49
CA PRO A 79 -10.72 -3.01 -14.75
C PRO A 79 -10.44 -2.13 -15.97
N CYS A 80 -10.59 -0.82 -15.81
CA CYS A 80 -10.32 0.17 -16.85
C CYS A 80 -8.84 0.20 -17.26
N THR A 81 -7.92 0.03 -16.31
CA THR A 81 -6.48 -0.06 -16.59
C THR A 81 -6.14 -1.41 -17.23
N ASN A 82 -6.73 -2.50 -16.74
CA ASN A 82 -6.48 -3.85 -17.27
C ASN A 82 -7.00 -4.06 -18.69
N ALA A 83 -8.14 -3.46 -19.03
CA ALA A 83 -8.76 -3.61 -20.35
C ALA A 83 -8.17 -2.68 -21.42
N CYS A 84 -7.44 -1.63 -21.03
CA CYS A 84 -6.96 -0.64 -21.98
C CYS A 84 -5.67 -1.14 -22.68
N PRO A 85 -5.67 -1.33 -24.02
CA PRO A 85 -4.48 -1.78 -24.74
C PRO A 85 -3.32 -0.78 -24.68
N ASN A 86 -3.62 0.50 -24.39
CA ASN A 86 -2.65 1.57 -24.28
C ASN A 86 -2.14 1.79 -22.84
N ALA A 87 -2.50 0.92 -21.89
CA ALA A 87 -2.08 0.97 -20.48
C ALA A 87 -2.33 2.34 -19.80
N VAL A 88 -3.40 3.02 -20.20
CA VAL A 88 -3.74 4.35 -19.67
C VAL A 88 -4.14 4.24 -18.19
N ASN A 89 -3.66 5.15 -17.35
CA ASN A 89 -4.02 5.20 -15.93
C ASN A 89 -5.39 5.87 -15.73
N ALA A 90 -6.44 5.27 -16.28
CA ALA A 90 -7.82 5.72 -16.12
C ALA A 90 -8.26 5.75 -14.65
N HIS A 91 -7.68 4.86 -13.81
CA HIS A 91 -7.97 4.81 -12.38
C HIS A 91 -7.63 6.13 -11.67
N GLY A 92 -6.42 6.67 -11.93
CA GLY A 92 -5.99 7.93 -11.34
C GLY A 92 -6.92 9.08 -11.70
N TYR A 93 -7.30 9.19 -12.98
CA TYR A 93 -8.24 10.20 -13.45
C TYR A 93 -9.60 10.13 -12.76
N VAL A 94 -10.21 8.94 -12.72
CA VAL A 94 -11.52 8.73 -12.08
C VAL A 94 -11.46 9.04 -10.58
N ALA A 95 -10.37 8.64 -9.90
CA ALA A 95 -10.18 8.89 -8.47
C ALA A 95 -9.99 10.38 -8.13
N MET A 96 -9.36 11.16 -9.02
CA MET A 96 -9.20 12.60 -8.82
C MET A 96 -10.49 13.37 -9.14
N ILE A 97 -11.22 12.96 -10.19
CA ILE A 97 -12.51 13.56 -10.54
C ILE A 97 -13.58 13.32 -9.49
N SER A 98 -13.62 12.14 -8.86
CA SER A 98 -14.57 11.88 -7.77
C SER A 98 -14.38 12.82 -6.58
N GLN A 99 -13.22 13.47 -6.48
CA GLN A 99 -12.90 14.49 -5.47
C GLN A 99 -13.06 15.93 -5.97
N GLY A 100 -13.57 16.13 -7.19
CA GLY A 100 -13.71 17.44 -7.81
C GLY A 100 -12.40 18.07 -8.28
N LYS A 101 -11.29 17.31 -8.30
CA LYS A 101 -9.96 17.79 -8.67
C LYS A 101 -9.69 17.70 -10.17
N TYR A 102 -10.47 18.40 -10.97
CA TYR A 102 -10.41 18.30 -12.44
C TYR A 102 -9.07 18.77 -13.04
N GLN A 103 -8.47 19.81 -12.49
CA GLN A 103 -7.20 20.36 -13.01
C GLN A 103 -6.00 19.46 -12.69
N GLU A 104 -5.99 18.80 -11.52
CA GLU A 104 -4.93 17.86 -11.12
C GLU A 104 -5.04 16.50 -11.84
N ALA A 105 -6.17 16.23 -12.52
CA ALA A 105 -6.44 14.96 -13.18
C ALA A 105 -5.98 14.94 -14.66
N LEU A 106 -5.82 16.11 -15.30
CA LEU A 106 -5.40 16.28 -16.69
C LEU A 106 -3.88 16.17 -16.85
#